data_AF-A0A0B6YLQ8-F1
#
_entry.id   AF-A0A0B6YLQ8-F1
#
_cell.length_a   1.000
_cell.length_b   1.000
_cell.length_c   1.000
_cell.angle_alpha   90.00
_cell.angle_beta   90.00
_cell.angle_gamma   90.00
#
_symmetry.space_group_name_H-M   'P 1'
#
loop_
_entity.id
_entity.type
_entity.pdbx_description
1 polymer ?
#
loop_
_entity_poly.entity_id
_entity_poly.type
_entity_poly.pdbx_seq_one_letter_code
_entity_poly.pdbx_strand_id
1 'polypeptide(L)'
;KVGVVMFIKLFETHPEVQNVFVPFKGQSKENLQDSTQLKSHALRVMGTVEKCVTRFQDPERIRQMLHELGARHVMYNAKVDYMDLIGPQFIWAIEPVIGDRWTPEVEQAWSDLFKYISYIMKDAMTF
;
A
#
# COMPACT_ATOMS: atom_id res chain seq x y z
N LYS A 1 -5.78 1.45 12.24
CA LYS A 1 -6.77 0.47 11.69
C LYS A 1 -6.85 0.53 10.17
N VAL A 2 -6.87 1.73 9.54
CA VAL A 2 -6.90 1.93 8.06
C VAL A 2 -6.02 0.95 7.30
N GLY A 3 -4.72 0.85 7.62
CA GLY A 3 -3.82 -0.05 6.89
C GLY A 3 -4.23 -1.54 6.93
N VAL A 4 -4.79 -2.04 8.03
CA VAL A 4 -5.27 -3.44 8.10
C VAL A 4 -6.54 -3.58 7.26
N VAL A 5 -7.48 -2.64 7.39
CA VAL A 5 -8.74 -2.61 6.62
C VAL A 5 -8.45 -2.59 5.11
N MET A 6 -7.50 -1.76 4.68
CA MET A 6 -6.99 -1.71 3.30
C MET A 6 -6.51 -3.08 2.80
N PHE A 7 -5.68 -3.79 3.58
CA PHE A 7 -5.16 -5.09 3.17
C PHE A 7 -6.22 -6.20 3.17
N ILE A 8 -7.15 -6.17 4.13
CA ILE A 8 -8.28 -7.11 4.12
C ILE A 8 -9.10 -6.91 2.84
N LYS A 9 -9.43 -5.67 2.49
CA LYS A 9 -10.14 -5.35 1.25
C LYS A 9 -9.35 -5.76 0.00
N LEU A 10 -8.03 -5.55 -0.01
CA LEU A 10 -7.16 -6.01 -1.09
C LEU A 10 -7.27 -7.52 -1.27
N PHE A 11 -7.20 -8.29 -0.20
CA PHE A 11 -7.25 -9.75 -0.29
C PHE A 11 -8.65 -10.29 -0.61
N GLU A 12 -9.72 -9.54 -0.32
CA GLU A 12 -11.09 -9.87 -0.74
C GLU A 12 -11.29 -9.66 -2.24
N THR A 13 -10.79 -8.52 -2.76
CA THR A 13 -10.96 -8.14 -4.17
C THR A 13 -9.95 -8.81 -5.10
N HIS A 14 -8.76 -9.13 -4.57
CA HIS A 14 -7.63 -9.72 -5.30
C HIS A 14 -7.00 -10.87 -4.48
N PRO A 15 -7.66 -12.03 -4.38
CA PRO A 15 -7.19 -13.17 -3.58
C PRO A 15 -5.80 -13.68 -3.99
N GLU A 16 -5.41 -13.49 -5.25
CA GLU A 16 -4.08 -13.84 -5.77
C GLU A 16 -2.95 -13.04 -5.10
N VAL A 17 -3.24 -11.82 -4.61
CA VAL A 17 -2.27 -11.01 -3.88
C VAL A 17 -1.97 -11.64 -2.52
N GLN A 18 -2.99 -12.15 -1.81
CA GLN A 18 -2.79 -12.86 -0.54
C GLN A 18 -1.85 -14.05 -0.68
N ASN A 19 -1.91 -14.77 -1.81
CA ASN A 19 -1.10 -15.96 -2.04
C ASN A 19 0.40 -15.67 -2.15
N VAL A 20 0.80 -14.43 -2.44
CA VAL A 20 2.21 -14.01 -2.42
C VAL A 20 2.72 -13.86 -0.99
N PHE A 21 1.86 -13.48 -0.06
CA PHE A 21 2.19 -13.47 1.36
C PHE A 21 2.14 -14.91 1.90
N VAL A 22 3.27 -15.63 1.85
CA VAL A 22 3.38 -17.01 2.35
C VAL A 22 2.73 -17.21 3.73
N PRO A 23 2.93 -16.32 4.73
CA PRO A 23 2.28 -16.48 6.04
C PRO A 23 0.76 -16.38 6.00
N PHE A 24 0.17 -15.75 4.98
CA PHE A 24 -1.27 -15.48 4.89
C PHE A 24 -2.00 -16.48 4.01
N LYS A 25 -1.29 -17.30 3.22
CA LYS A 25 -1.91 -18.25 2.29
C LYS A 25 -2.86 -19.21 3.02
N GLY A 26 -4.10 -19.30 2.54
CA GLY A 26 -5.13 -20.17 3.11
C GLY A 26 -5.74 -19.70 4.43
N GLN A 27 -5.28 -18.58 5.01
CA GLN A 27 -5.93 -18.00 6.18
C GLN A 27 -7.20 -17.24 5.79
N SER A 28 -8.22 -17.31 6.65
CA SER A 28 -9.44 -16.50 6.51
C SER A 28 -9.14 -15.03 6.80
N LYS A 29 -9.99 -14.12 6.31
CA LYS A 29 -9.79 -12.68 6.49
C LYS A 29 -9.93 -12.27 7.94
N GLU A 30 -10.84 -12.91 8.66
CA GLU A 30 -11.11 -12.70 10.08
C GLU A 30 -9.86 -13.02 10.91
N ASN A 31 -9.20 -14.15 10.63
CA ASN A 31 -7.94 -14.51 11.30
C ASN A 31 -6.81 -13.52 10.96
N LEU A 32 -6.73 -13.09 9.70
CA LEU A 32 -5.71 -12.15 9.25
C LEU A 32 -5.88 -10.76 9.85
N GLN A 33 -7.11 -10.30 10.04
CA GLN A 33 -7.42 -8.98 10.61
C GLN A 33 -6.77 -8.80 11.97
N ASP A 34 -6.67 -9.88 12.76
CA ASP A 34 -6.04 -9.86 14.06
C ASP A 34 -4.58 -10.31 14.11
N SER A 35 -4.03 -10.81 13.00
CA SER A 35 -2.65 -11.26 12.90
C SER A 35 -1.64 -10.13 13.19
N THR A 36 -0.69 -10.43 14.08
CA THR A 36 0.48 -9.58 14.35
C THR A 36 1.30 -9.31 13.09
N GLN A 37 1.41 -10.28 12.19
CA GLN A 37 2.19 -10.12 10.95
C GLN A 37 1.50 -9.13 10.00
N LEU A 38 0.18 -9.23 9.83
CA LEU A 38 -0.56 -8.28 9.00
C LEU A 38 -0.51 -6.87 9.60
N LYS A 39 -0.75 -6.75 10.90
CA LYS A 39 -0.65 -5.47 11.64
C LYS A 39 0.74 -4.85 11.45
N SER A 40 1.81 -5.64 11.55
CA SER A 40 3.19 -5.16 11.35
C SER A 40 3.49 -4.74 9.91
N HIS A 41 2.97 -5.47 8.92
CA HIS A 41 3.12 -5.08 7.52
C HIS A 41 2.34 -3.80 7.20
N ALA A 42 1.08 -3.72 7.63
CA ALA A 42 0.25 -2.53 7.50
C ALA A 42 0.93 -1.30 8.10
N LEU A 43 1.52 -1.41 9.31
CA LEU A 43 2.26 -0.31 9.92
C LEU A 43 3.46 0.16 9.08
N ARG A 44 4.23 -0.76 8.48
CA ARG A 44 5.35 -0.39 7.60
C ARG A 44 4.89 0.34 6.33
N VAL A 45 3.75 -0.08 5.75
CA VAL A 45 3.17 0.62 4.59
C VAL A 45 2.68 2.01 4.99
N MET A 46 1.92 2.14 6.09
CA MET A 46 1.45 3.44 6.57
C MET A 46 2.62 4.38 6.90
N GLY A 47 3.69 3.87 7.53
CA GLY A 47 4.89 4.67 7.80
C GLY A 47 5.67 5.06 6.53
N THR A 48 5.50 4.34 5.42
CA THR A 48 6.06 4.74 4.12
C THR A 48 5.23 5.87 3.50
N VAL A 49 3.90 5.74 3.55
CA VAL A 49 2.95 6.78 3.09
C VAL A 49 3.16 8.08 3.89
N GLU A 50 3.27 8.00 5.21
CA GLU A 50 3.56 9.14 6.09
C GLU A 50 4.87 9.83 5.71
N LYS A 51 5.95 9.07 5.43
CA LYS A 51 7.21 9.65 4.96
C LYS A 51 7.06 10.40 3.64
N CYS A 52 6.24 9.90 2.72
CA CYS A 52 5.99 10.58 1.45
C CYS A 52 5.23 11.90 1.68
N VAL A 53 4.23 11.89 2.56
CA VAL A 53 3.46 13.10 2.92
C VAL A 53 4.30 14.12 3.70
N THR A 54 5.18 13.68 4.60
CA THR A 54 5.95 14.58 5.49
C THR A 54 7.24 15.10 4.88
N ARG A 55 7.79 14.44 3.85
CA ARG A 55 9.08 14.79 3.23
C ARG A 55 8.95 15.29 1.80
N PHE A 56 7.77 15.80 1.41
CA PHE A 56 7.49 16.25 0.05
C PHE A 56 8.46 17.33 -0.48
N GLN A 57 9.21 18.00 0.39
CA GLN A 57 10.24 18.98 0.04
C GLN A 57 11.58 18.35 -0.42
N ASP A 58 11.75 17.03 -0.27
CA ASP A 58 12.94 16.28 -0.67
C ASP A 58 12.53 15.10 -1.57
N PRO A 59 12.12 15.38 -2.83
CA PRO A 59 11.57 14.37 -3.74
C PRO A 59 12.59 13.30 -4.13
N GLU A 60 13.88 13.64 -4.19
CA GLU A 60 14.95 12.67 -4.52
C GLU A 60 15.14 11.65 -3.41
N ARG A 61 15.10 12.07 -2.14
CA ARG A 61 15.15 11.12 -1.02
C ARG A 61 13.92 10.21 -0.97
N ILE A 62 12.73 10.72 -1.29
CA ILE A 62 11.53 9.88 -1.43
C ILE A 62 11.71 8.89 -2.58
N ARG A 63 12.17 9.36 -3.75
CA ARG A 63 12.41 8.52 -4.93
C ARG A 63 13.37 7.38 -4.61
N GLN A 64 14.53 7.68 -4.02
CA GLN A 64 15.50 6.66 -3.65
C GLN A 64 14.92 5.62 -2.69
N MET A 65 14.24 6.07 -1.62
CA MET A 65 13.62 5.17 -0.65
C MET A 65 12.57 4.25 -1.28
N LEU A 66 11.72 4.79 -2.17
CA LEU A 66 10.68 4.03 -2.86
C LEU A 66 11.27 3.07 -3.90
N HIS A 67 12.33 3.47 -4.60
CA HIS A 67 13.03 2.63 -5.55
C HIS A 67 13.68 1.42 -4.84
N GLU A 68 14.39 1.66 -3.73
CA GLU A 68 14.94 0.58 -2.88
C GLU A 68 13.84 -0.33 -2.30
N LEU A 69 12.67 0.24 -1.98
CA LEU A 69 11.51 -0.54 -1.56
C LEU A 69 10.98 -1.41 -2.70
N GLY A 70 10.84 -0.88 -3.92
CA GLY A 70 10.40 -1.61 -5.12
C GLY A 70 11.33 -2.79 -5.45
N ALA A 71 12.65 -2.57 -5.44
CA ALA A 71 13.63 -3.64 -5.67
C ALA A 71 13.47 -4.80 -4.67
N ARG A 72 13.17 -4.51 -3.39
CA ARG A 72 12.87 -5.56 -2.40
C ARG A 72 11.56 -6.30 -2.67
N HIS A 73 10.57 -5.68 -3.32
CA HIS A 73 9.31 -6.34 -3.67
C HIS A 73 9.48 -7.40 -4.77
N VAL A 74 10.48 -7.26 -5.64
CA VAL A 74 10.91 -8.35 -6.55
C VAL A 74 11.32 -9.59 -5.73
N MET A 75 12.14 -9.38 -4.69
CA MET A 75 12.60 -10.47 -3.80
C MET A 75 11.47 -11.12 -2.99
N TYR A 76 10.35 -10.40 -2.80
CA TYR A 76 9.14 -10.93 -2.16
C TYR A 76 8.19 -11.62 -3.15
N ASN A 77 8.60 -11.76 -4.42
CA ASN A 77 7.81 -12.36 -5.49
C ASN A 77 6.48 -11.63 -5.75
N ALA A 78 6.44 -10.32 -5.47
CA ALA A 78 5.31 -9.47 -5.81
C ALA A 78 5.31 -9.17 -7.31
N LYS A 79 4.14 -9.27 -7.95
CA LYS A 79 4.00 -8.84 -9.34
C LYS A 79 3.96 -7.33 -9.43
N VAL A 80 4.53 -6.79 -10.51
CA VAL A 80 4.56 -5.36 -10.84
C VAL A 80 3.15 -4.76 -10.78
N ASP A 81 2.17 -5.45 -11.37
CA ASP A 81 0.77 -4.99 -11.43
C ASP A 81 0.09 -4.88 -10.06
N TYR A 82 0.58 -5.59 -9.04
CA TYR A 82 -0.01 -5.51 -7.70
C TYR A 82 0.23 -4.14 -7.03
N MET A 83 1.23 -3.37 -7.48
CA MET A 83 1.51 -2.06 -6.91
C MET A 83 0.36 -1.07 -7.18
N ASP A 84 -0.31 -1.21 -8.33
CA ASP A 84 -1.43 -0.32 -8.71
C ASP A 84 -2.70 -0.60 -7.90
N LEU A 85 -2.79 -1.77 -7.24
CA LEU A 85 -3.95 -2.17 -6.46
C LEU A 85 -4.01 -1.50 -5.08
N ILE A 86 -2.87 -1.03 -4.56
CA ILE A 86 -2.76 -0.49 -3.19
C ILE A 86 -3.52 0.83 -3.03
N GLY A 87 -3.35 1.76 -3.98
CA GLY A 87 -3.95 3.10 -3.91
C GLY A 87 -5.48 3.09 -3.76
N PRO A 88 -6.22 2.39 -4.64
CA PRO A 88 -7.67 2.29 -4.52
C PRO A 88 -8.13 1.69 -3.18
N GLN A 89 -7.43 0.69 -2.65
CA GLN A 89 -7.79 0.10 -1.36
C GLN A 89 -7.53 1.05 -0.20
N PHE A 90 -6.46 1.86 -0.29
CA PHE A 90 -6.17 2.86 0.73
C PHE A 90 -7.25 3.94 0.76
N ILE A 91 -7.60 4.48 -0.41
CA ILE A 91 -8.63 5.50 -0.58
C ILE A 91 -9.95 5.02 0.02
N TRP A 92 -10.39 3.82 -0.36
CA TRP A 92 -11.59 3.19 0.19
C TRP A 92 -11.55 3.05 1.72
N ALA A 93 -10.38 2.73 2.28
CA ALA A 93 -10.22 2.53 3.72
C ALA A 93 -10.13 3.84 4.53
N ILE A 94 -9.65 4.94 3.93
CA ILE A 94 -9.41 6.22 4.64
C ILE A 94 -10.56 7.21 4.48
N GLU A 95 -11.28 7.20 3.35
CA GLU A 95 -12.43 8.07 3.07
C GLU A 95 -13.42 8.14 4.25
N PRO A 96 -13.97 7.01 4.76
CA PRO A 96 -14.94 7.06 5.87
C PRO A 96 -14.32 7.51 7.19
N VAL A 97 -12.99 7.48 7.34
CA VAL A 97 -12.29 7.97 8.54
C VAL A 97 -12.14 9.49 8.52
N ILE A 98 -11.99 10.08 7.34
CA ILE A 98 -11.90 11.53 7.16
C ILE A 98 -13.30 12.16 7.22
N GLY A 99 -14.33 11.44 6.75
CA GLY A 99 -15.74 11.85 6.83
C GLY A 99 -16.00 13.12 6.06
N ASP A 100 -16.65 14.10 6.70
CA ASP A 100 -17.09 15.36 6.06
C ASP A 100 -15.97 16.21 5.44
N ARG A 101 -14.70 15.93 5.78
CA ARG A 101 -13.53 16.60 5.18
C ARG A 101 -13.01 15.93 3.91
N TRP A 102 -13.63 14.82 3.49
CA TRP A 102 -13.29 14.15 2.25
C TRP A 102 -13.92 14.90 1.09
N THR A 103 -13.09 15.60 0.32
CA THR A 103 -13.50 16.33 -0.89
C THR A 103 -12.89 15.67 -2.13
N PRO A 104 -13.41 15.97 -3.34
CA PRO A 104 -12.80 15.49 -4.58
C PRO A 104 -11.31 15.84 -4.70
N GLU A 105 -10.89 17.00 -4.20
CA GLU A 105 -9.49 17.43 -4.19
C GLU A 105 -8.64 16.57 -3.25
N VAL A 106 -9.18 16.17 -2.09
CA VAL A 106 -8.50 15.28 -1.14
C VAL A 106 -8.35 13.88 -1.73
N GLU A 107 -9.41 13.35 -2.34
CA GLU A 107 -9.36 12.07 -3.05
C GLU A 107 -8.32 12.07 -4.17
N GLN A 108 -8.33 13.13 -4.98
CA GLN A 108 -7.39 13.29 -6.08
C GLN A 108 -5.94 13.37 -5.57
N ALA A 109 -5.68 14.12 -4.50
CA ALA A 109 -4.36 14.21 -3.89
C ALA A 109 -3.84 12.84 -3.39
N TRP A 110 -4.69 12.03 -2.77
CA TRP A 110 -4.33 10.66 -2.40
C TRP A 110 -4.11 9.78 -3.62
N SER A 111 -4.96 9.88 -4.65
CA SER A 111 -4.83 9.15 -5.90
C SER A 111 -3.48 9.42 -6.57
N ASP A 112 -3.08 10.69 -6.65
CA ASP A 112 -1.82 11.10 -7.27
C ASP A 112 -0.60 10.67 -6.45
N LEU A 113 -0.69 10.76 -5.12
CA LEU A 113 0.37 10.24 -4.25
C LEU A 113 0.59 8.73 -4.45
N PHE A 114 -0.47 7.92 -4.50
CA PHE A 114 -0.32 6.48 -4.71
C PHE A 114 0.13 6.15 -6.12
N LYS A 115 -0.33 6.87 -7.16
CA LYS A 115 0.21 6.73 -8.51
C LYS A 115 1.71 7.00 -8.56
N TYR A 116 2.18 8.06 -7.88
CA TYR A 116 3.61 8.38 -7.79
C TYR A 116 4.40 7.29 -7.07
N ILE A 117 3.89 6.78 -5.94
CA ILE A 117 4.51 5.68 -5.20
C ILE A 117 4.62 4.43 -6.07
N SER A 118 3.51 4.01 -6.70
CA SER A 118 3.46 2.83 -7.54
C SER A 118 4.35 2.98 -8.77
N TYR A 119 4.39 4.15 -9.40
CA TYR A 119 5.29 4.43 -10.52
C TYR A 119 6.76 4.16 -10.17
N ILE A 120 7.26 4.73 -9.06
CA ILE A 120 8.67 4.55 -8.66
C ILE A 120 8.95 3.11 -8.23
N MET A 121 8.03 2.48 -7.51
CA MET A 121 8.22 1.09 -7.10
C MET A 121 8.27 0.15 -8.32
N LYS A 122 7.39 0.36 -9.31
CA LYS A 122 7.34 -0.44 -10.54
C LYS A 122 8.59 -0.25 -11.40
N ASP A 123 9.10 0.98 -11.52
CA ASP A 123 10.36 1.29 -12.20
C ASP A 123 11.51 0.43 -11.67
N ALA A 124 11.60 0.27 -10.34
CA ALA A 124 12.60 -0.58 -9.69
C ALA A 124 12.35 -2.09 -9.78
N MET A 125 11.17 -2.51 -10.25
CA MET A 125 10.78 -3.92 -10.37
C MET A 125 10.92 -4.46 -11.80
N THR A 126 11.07 -3.58 -12.79
CA THR A 126 11.29 -3.93 -14.19
C THR A 126 12.76 -3.72 -14.55
N PHE A 127 13.42 -4.76 -15.06
CA PHE A 127 14.82 -4.73 -15.50
C PHE A 127 14.92 -4.72 -17.03
#